data_AF-A0A4Q2XLR5-F1
#
_entry.id   AF-A0A4Q2XLR5-F1
#
_cell.length_a   1.000
_cell.length_b   1.000
_cell.length_c   1.000
_cell.angle_alpha   90.00
_cell.angle_beta   90.00
_cell.angle_gamma   90.00
#
_symmetry.space_group_name_H-M   'P 1'
#
loop_
_entity.id
_entity.type
_entity.pdbx_description
1 polymer ?
#
loop_
_entity_poly.entity_id
_entity_poly.type
_entity_poly.pdbx_seq_one_letter_code
_entity_poly.pdbx_strand_id
1 'polypeptide(L)'
;MLRYISAAALIPTLAFAQSGDKKDHANMDPVVPAELIPPAPILPVDQALKAFKVAPGFVIEAFAAEPTVDKPVALDYDAAGRMWICELQGYMPDIDGNGEDVPQGRIVVVEDTDHDGKADKR
;
A
#
# COMPACT_ATOMS: atom_id res chain seq x y z
N MET A 1 44.11 26.20 -39.31
CA MET A 1 43.08 25.14 -39.25
C MET A 1 42.36 25.25 -37.92
N LEU A 2 41.14 25.79 -37.91
CA LEU A 2 40.37 26.09 -36.70
C LEU A 2 39.55 24.86 -36.29
N ARG A 3 39.67 24.42 -35.03
CA ARG A 3 38.95 23.25 -34.48
C ARG A 3 37.62 23.73 -33.86
N TYR A 4 36.49 23.22 -34.34
CA TYR A 4 35.18 23.45 -33.72
C TYR A 4 34.93 22.40 -32.63
N ILE A 5 34.71 22.84 -31.39
CA ILE A 5 34.20 22.00 -30.31
C ILE A 5 32.67 22.16 -30.32
N SER A 6 31.96 21.09 -30.66
CA SER A 6 30.50 21.05 -30.55
C SER A 6 30.12 20.78 -29.09
N ALA A 7 29.51 21.77 -28.44
CA ALA A 7 28.86 21.59 -27.15
C ALA A 7 27.44 21.04 -27.40
N ALA A 8 27.19 19.79 -27.01
CA ALA A 8 25.86 19.22 -27.01
C ALA A 8 25.10 19.74 -25.79
N ALA A 9 24.08 20.57 -26.01
CA ALA A 9 23.16 21.01 -24.96
C ALA A 9 22.23 19.85 -24.58
N LEU A 10 22.30 19.37 -23.34
CA LEU A 10 21.28 18.49 -22.77
C LEU A 10 19.98 19.28 -22.63
N ILE A 11 18.97 18.90 -23.39
CA ILE A 11 17.59 19.38 -23.19
C ILE A 11 17.00 18.52 -22.06
N PRO A 12 16.65 19.10 -20.90
CA PRO A 12 15.94 18.35 -19.88
C PRO A 12 14.56 18.01 -20.45
N THR A 13 14.29 16.73 -20.65
CA THR A 13 12.92 16.23 -20.80
C THR A 13 12.17 16.64 -19.55
N LEU A 14 11.27 17.62 -19.69
CA LEU A 14 10.25 17.91 -18.69
C LEU A 14 9.47 16.62 -18.46
N ALA A 15 9.77 15.95 -17.36
CA ALA A 15 8.92 14.89 -16.84
C ALA A 15 7.60 15.58 -16.49
N PHE A 16 6.60 15.43 -17.35
CA PHE A 16 5.24 15.77 -16.98
C PHE A 16 4.86 14.81 -15.85
N ALA A 17 4.91 15.32 -14.61
CA ALA A 17 4.32 14.64 -13.48
C ALA A 17 2.87 14.30 -13.81
N GLN A 18 2.39 13.14 -13.35
CA GLN A 18 1.00 12.73 -13.51
C GLN A 18 0.10 13.86 -13.00
N SER A 19 -0.60 14.52 -13.92
CA SER A 19 -1.61 15.51 -13.56
C SER A 19 -2.81 14.71 -13.06
N GLY A 20 -3.04 14.76 -11.75
CA GLY A 20 -4.21 14.11 -11.14
C GLY A 20 -5.53 14.67 -11.65
N ASP A 21 -6.64 14.20 -11.08
CA ASP A 21 -7.95 14.61 -11.54
C ASP A 21 -8.20 16.11 -11.35
N LYS A 22 -8.55 16.77 -12.47
CA LYS A 22 -8.90 18.18 -12.50
C LYS A 22 -10.40 18.35 -12.66
N LYS A 23 -10.89 19.53 -12.28
CA LYS A 23 -12.32 19.90 -12.37
C LYS A 23 -12.92 19.77 -13.78
N ASP A 24 -12.10 19.73 -14.82
CA ASP A 24 -12.44 19.56 -16.24
C ASP A 24 -12.23 18.14 -16.78
N HIS A 25 -11.90 17.15 -15.95
CA HIS A 25 -11.88 15.73 -16.34
C HIS A 25 -13.32 15.22 -16.53
N ALA A 26 -13.82 15.35 -17.75
CA ALA A 26 -15.17 14.94 -18.17
C ALA A 26 -15.39 13.42 -18.27
N ASN A 27 -14.38 12.58 -18.00
CA ASN A 27 -14.43 11.13 -18.19
C ASN A 27 -14.52 10.36 -16.86
N MET A 28 -15.36 10.81 -15.93
CA MET A 28 -15.64 10.11 -14.66
C MET A 28 -16.97 9.36 -14.67
N ASP A 29 -17.51 9.07 -15.86
CA ASP A 29 -18.66 8.18 -15.96
C ASP A 29 -18.27 6.79 -15.40
N PRO A 30 -19.12 6.17 -14.56
CA PRO A 30 -18.85 4.84 -14.03
C PRO A 30 -18.60 3.85 -15.17
N VAL A 31 -17.39 3.31 -15.24
CA VAL A 31 -17.01 2.31 -16.26
C VAL A 31 -17.84 1.03 -16.09
N VAL A 32 -18.27 0.75 -14.86
CA VAL A 32 -19.07 -0.43 -14.48
C VAL A 32 -20.42 0.04 -13.95
N PRO A 33 -21.54 -0.43 -14.51
CA PRO A 33 -22.87 -0.21 -13.95
C PRO A 33 -22.94 -0.63 -12.47
N ALA A 34 -23.57 0.18 -11.64
CA ALA A 34 -23.60 -0.01 -10.19
C ALA A 34 -24.21 -1.38 -9.79
N GLU A 35 -25.16 -1.88 -10.58
CA GLU A 35 -25.84 -3.15 -10.37
C GLU A 35 -24.90 -4.37 -10.55
N LEU A 36 -23.78 -4.19 -11.25
CA LEU A 36 -22.77 -5.24 -11.46
C LEU A 36 -21.69 -5.26 -10.39
N ILE A 37 -21.64 -4.25 -9.50
CA ILE A 37 -20.65 -4.16 -8.44
C ILE A 37 -21.14 -5.03 -7.26
N PRO A 38 -20.44 -6.13 -6.93
CA PRO A 38 -20.84 -6.95 -5.79
C PRO A 38 -20.65 -6.19 -4.48
N PRO A 39 -21.44 -6.51 -3.43
CA PRO A 39 -21.24 -5.92 -2.11
C PRO A 39 -19.86 -6.29 -1.56
N ALA A 40 -19.21 -5.33 -0.89
CA ALA A 40 -17.92 -5.50 -0.20
C ALA A 40 -18.11 -5.43 1.33
N PRO A 41 -18.65 -6.49 1.97
CA PRO A 41 -18.84 -6.49 3.42
C PRO A 41 -17.49 -6.54 4.16
N ILE A 42 -17.45 -5.91 5.33
CA ILE A 42 -16.33 -6.06 6.27
C ILE A 42 -16.44 -7.46 6.89
N LEU A 43 -15.40 -8.28 6.73
CA LEU A 43 -15.36 -9.63 7.23
C LEU A 43 -14.44 -9.71 8.47
N PRO A 44 -14.86 -10.36 9.57
CA PRO A 44 -13.96 -10.81 10.61
C PRO A 44 -12.89 -11.75 10.04
N VAL A 45 -11.72 -11.83 10.68
CA VAL A 45 -10.56 -12.60 10.19
C VAL A 45 -10.91 -14.05 9.85
N ASP A 46 -11.69 -14.73 10.71
CA ASP A 46 -12.08 -16.13 10.50
C ASP A 46 -13.01 -16.34 9.29
N GLN A 47 -13.76 -15.30 8.91
CA GLN A 47 -14.61 -15.30 7.73
C GLN A 47 -13.83 -14.89 6.47
N ALA A 48 -12.92 -13.92 6.60
CA ALA A 48 -12.03 -13.50 5.52
C ALA A 48 -11.16 -14.66 5.04
N LEU A 49 -10.58 -15.44 5.98
CA LEU A 49 -9.78 -16.63 5.66
C LEU A 49 -10.53 -17.64 4.78
N LYS A 50 -11.85 -17.79 4.99
CA LYS A 50 -12.71 -18.70 4.20
C LYS A 50 -13.07 -18.14 2.82
N ALA A 51 -12.95 -16.83 2.61
CA ALA A 51 -13.27 -16.18 1.34
C ALA A 51 -12.10 -16.24 0.33
N PHE A 52 -10.87 -16.52 0.78
CA PHE A 52 -9.72 -16.66 -0.10
C PHE A 52 -9.80 -17.93 -0.94
N LYS A 53 -9.36 -17.82 -2.20
CA LYS A 53 -9.11 -18.97 -3.08
C LYS A 53 -7.63 -19.30 -3.03
N VAL A 54 -7.30 -20.44 -2.46
CA VAL A 54 -5.91 -20.90 -2.29
C VAL A 54 -5.61 -22.03 -3.26
N ALA A 55 -4.38 -22.08 -3.78
CA ALA A 55 -3.96 -23.15 -4.68
C ALA A 55 -3.90 -24.51 -3.95
N PRO A 56 -4.12 -25.64 -4.64
CA PRO A 56 -4.00 -26.95 -4.03
C PRO A 56 -2.62 -27.17 -3.41
N GLY A 57 -2.58 -27.69 -2.18
CA GLY A 57 -1.34 -27.93 -1.43
C GLY A 57 -0.85 -26.74 -0.59
N PHE A 58 -1.54 -25.60 -0.63
CA PHE A 58 -1.23 -24.43 0.21
C PHE A 58 -2.31 -24.21 1.28
N VAL A 59 -1.91 -23.57 2.37
CA VAL A 59 -2.80 -23.11 3.45
C VAL A 59 -2.60 -21.61 3.64
N ILE A 60 -3.62 -20.95 4.20
CA ILE A 60 -3.56 -19.54 4.59
C ILE A 60 -3.95 -19.42 6.06
N GLU A 61 -3.15 -18.68 6.81
CA GLU A 61 -3.31 -18.48 8.25
C GLU A 61 -3.09 -17.00 8.57
N ALA A 62 -3.75 -16.51 9.62
CA ALA A 62 -3.59 -15.14 10.08
C ALA A 62 -2.51 -15.08 11.17
N PHE A 63 -1.38 -14.45 10.84
CA PHE A 63 -0.28 -14.23 11.79
C PHE A 63 -0.51 -12.99 12.68
N ALA A 64 -1.02 -11.90 12.10
CA ALA A 64 -1.39 -10.68 12.82
C ALA A 64 -2.63 -10.05 12.18
N ALA A 65 -3.45 -9.41 13.00
CA ALA A 65 -4.65 -8.66 12.60
C ALA A 65 -4.86 -7.46 13.53
N GLU A 66 -5.85 -6.62 13.25
CA GLU A 66 -6.22 -5.52 14.14
C GLU A 66 -6.56 -6.06 15.55
N PRO A 67 -6.09 -5.40 16.64
CA PRO A 67 -5.41 -4.11 16.67
C PRO A 67 -3.87 -4.17 16.64
N THR A 68 -3.27 -5.36 16.52
CA THR A 68 -1.80 -5.53 16.56
C THR A 68 -1.10 -4.80 15.40
N VAL A 69 -1.77 -4.73 14.25
CA VAL A 69 -1.32 -4.03 13.04
C VAL A 69 -2.42 -3.08 12.53
N ASP A 70 -2.04 -1.97 11.89
CA ASP A 70 -2.95 -0.97 11.30
C ASP A 70 -2.41 -0.42 9.98
N LYS A 71 -3.17 -0.56 8.89
CA LYS A 71 -2.83 -0.09 7.52
C LYS A 71 -1.44 -0.54 7.04
N PRO A 72 -1.14 -1.85 7.01
CA PRO A 72 0.11 -2.37 6.49
C PRO A 72 0.20 -2.16 4.97
N VAL A 73 1.35 -1.67 4.48
CA VAL A 73 1.62 -1.52 3.04
C VAL A 73 2.76 -2.39 2.52
N ALA A 74 3.71 -2.73 3.38
CA ALA A 74 4.82 -3.62 3.08
C ALA A 74 5.30 -4.30 4.37
N LEU A 75 5.87 -5.50 4.24
CA LEU A 75 6.46 -6.22 5.37
C LEU A 75 7.65 -7.07 4.93
N ASP A 76 8.50 -7.41 5.89
CA ASP A 76 9.58 -8.39 5.75
C ASP A 76 9.90 -9.06 7.10
N TYR A 77 10.63 -10.17 7.08
CA TYR A 77 11.06 -10.88 8.29
C TYR A 77 12.55 -10.68 8.54
N ASP A 78 12.92 -10.49 9.81
CA ASP A 78 14.34 -10.48 10.19
C ASP A 78 14.86 -11.87 10.57
N ALA A 79 16.18 -11.97 10.84
CA ALA A 79 16.84 -13.22 11.21
C ALA A 79 16.39 -13.78 12.58
N ALA A 80 15.67 -13.00 13.39
CA ALA A 80 15.08 -13.44 14.65
C ALA A 80 13.63 -13.94 14.46
N GLY A 81 13.10 -13.93 13.23
CA GLY A 81 11.73 -14.36 12.93
C GLY A 81 10.66 -13.30 13.24
N ARG A 82 11.05 -12.06 13.51
CA ARG A 82 10.09 -10.97 13.75
C ARG A 82 9.62 -10.38 12.43
N MET A 83 8.35 -10.02 12.35
CA MET A 83 7.77 -9.37 11.18
C MET A 83 7.87 -7.85 11.32
N TRP A 84 8.59 -7.21 10.40
CA TRP A 84 8.74 -5.77 10.27
C TRP A 84 7.71 -5.26 9.26
N ILE A 85 6.90 -4.29 9.66
CA ILE A 85 5.75 -3.82 8.91
C ILE A 85 5.88 -2.31 8.71
N CYS A 86 5.74 -1.85 7.48
CA CYS A 86 5.53 -0.45 7.15
C CYS A 86 4.03 -0.16 7.22
N GLU A 87 3.61 0.69 8.17
CA GLU A 87 2.23 1.14 8.33
C GLU A 87 2.07 2.55 7.75
N LEU A 88 1.12 2.71 6.82
CA LEU A 88 0.79 3.99 6.19
C LEU A 88 -0.47 4.57 6.84
N GLN A 89 -0.29 5.20 8.01
CA GLN A 89 -1.42 5.75 8.76
C GLN A 89 -2.07 6.99 8.11
N GLY A 90 -1.30 7.74 7.34
CA GLY A 90 -1.77 8.92 6.62
C GLY A 90 -1.90 8.67 5.12
N TYR A 91 -3.01 9.11 4.54
CA TYR A 91 -3.20 9.24 3.10
C TYR A 91 -4.15 10.41 2.83
N MET A 92 -3.75 11.36 1.98
CA MET A 92 -4.51 12.56 1.56
C MET A 92 -5.59 13.01 2.56
N PRO A 93 -5.23 13.81 3.59
CA PRO A 93 -6.15 14.19 4.66
C PRO A 93 -7.37 14.98 4.16
N ASP A 94 -7.21 15.78 3.11
CA ASP A 94 -8.30 16.45 2.40
C ASP A 94 -7.97 16.62 0.89
N ILE A 95 -8.92 17.19 0.14
CA ILE A 95 -8.82 17.41 -1.31
C ILE A 95 -7.74 18.44 -1.69
N ASP A 96 -7.39 19.34 -0.77
CA ASP A 96 -6.39 20.39 -0.98
C ASP A 96 -4.99 19.92 -0.57
N GLY A 97 -4.87 18.73 0.04
CA GLY A 97 -3.63 18.13 0.50
C GLY A 97 -3.09 18.72 1.81
N ASN A 98 -3.91 19.39 2.63
CA ASN A 98 -3.41 20.07 3.82
C ASN A 98 -2.86 19.07 4.86
N GLY A 99 -1.56 19.12 5.14
CA GLY A 99 -0.92 18.22 6.11
C GLY A 99 -0.55 16.85 5.55
N GLU A 100 -0.48 16.71 4.22
CA GLU A 100 0.05 15.51 3.55
C GLU A 100 1.52 15.22 3.92
N ASP A 101 2.28 16.26 4.28
CA ASP A 101 3.69 16.19 4.67
C ASP A 101 3.91 15.71 6.12
N VAL A 102 2.85 15.55 6.91
CA VAL A 102 2.95 15.07 8.29
C VAL A 102 3.43 13.61 8.30
N PRO A 103 4.58 13.29 8.92
CA PRO A 103 5.16 11.95 8.88
C PRO A 103 4.47 11.01 9.86
N GLN A 104 3.26 10.56 9.52
CA GLN A 104 2.46 9.64 10.35
C GLN A 104 2.80 8.17 10.12
N GLY A 105 3.51 7.86 9.03
CA GLY A 105 3.97 6.50 8.73
C GLY A 105 4.92 5.99 9.82
N ARG A 106 4.85 4.70 10.13
CA ARG A 106 5.68 4.08 11.16
C ARG A 106 6.10 2.68 10.78
N ILE A 107 7.21 2.25 11.37
CA ILE A 107 7.65 0.86 11.34
C ILE A 107 7.18 0.18 12.61
N VAL A 108 6.52 -0.96 12.45
CA VAL A 108 6.03 -1.81 13.53
C VAL A 108 6.75 -3.14 13.46
N VAL A 109 7.17 -3.67 14.60
CA VAL A 109 7.79 -4.98 14.68
C VAL A 109 6.88 -5.85 15.53
N VAL A 110 6.43 -6.97 15.00
CA VAL A 110 5.62 -7.94 15.75
C VAL A 110 6.35 -9.27 15.86
N GLU A 111 6.11 -9.96 16.97
CA GLU A 111 6.82 -11.17 17.37
C GLU A 111 5.83 -12.19 17.94
N ASP A 112 6.06 -13.47 17.60
CA ASP A 112 5.44 -14.64 18.20
C ASP A 112 6.42 -15.23 19.23
N THR A 113 6.13 -15.07 20.51
CA THR A 113 6.98 -15.45 21.64
C THR A 113 6.66 -16.84 22.20
N ASP A 114 5.50 -17.41 21.86
CA ASP A 114 5.07 -18.74 22.32
C ASP A 114 5.05 -19.81 21.22
N HIS A 115 5.38 -19.42 20.00
CA HIS A 115 5.50 -20.25 18.80
C HIS A 115 4.16 -20.89 18.38
N ASP A 116 3.04 -20.22 18.62
CA ASP A 116 1.71 -20.68 18.20
C ASP A 116 1.33 -20.28 16.76
N GLY A 117 2.21 -19.54 16.08
CA GLY A 117 2.00 -19.03 14.73
C GLY A 117 1.24 -17.71 14.69
N LYS A 118 1.11 -16.99 15.82
CA LYS A 118 0.48 -15.68 15.90
C LYS A 118 1.36 -14.71 16.67
N ALA A 119 1.36 -13.45 16.24
CA ALA A 119 2.03 -12.40 16.97
C ALA A 119 1.28 -12.08 18.28
N ASP A 120 1.96 -12.22 19.41
CA ASP A 120 1.50 -11.82 20.74
C ASP A 120 2.18 -10.54 21.26
N LYS A 121 3.25 -10.10 20.58
CA LYS A 121 4.06 -8.93 20.98
C LYS A 121 4.25 -7.93 19.84
N ARG A 122 4.31 -6.65 20.20
CA ARG A 122 4.51 -5.49 19.33
C ARG A 122 5.54 -4.53 19.91
#